data_AF-A0A495J8W4-F1
#
_entry.id   AF-A0A495J8W4-F1
#
_cell.length_a   1.000
_cell.length_b   1.000
_cell.length_c   1.000
_cell.angle_alpha   90.00
_cell.angle_beta   90.00
_cell.angle_gamma   90.00
#
_symmetry.space_group_name_H-M   'P 1'
#
loop_
_entity.id
_entity.type
_entity.pdbx_description
1 polymer ?
#
loop_
_entity_poly.entity_id
_entity_poly.type
_entity_poly.pdbx_seq_one_letter_code
_entity_poly.pdbx_strand_id
1 'polypeptide(L)'
;MLNGTAEYQAKMYMYDLKNCAKENGFKPDDKWEVGLVTDAEKIAIENKYIPTIAVKFAPALLWEMFGLVKEKLNQSKTDAELSLNSDSIRVNELKYLIAFSAKKIRR
;
A
#
# COMPACT_ATOMS: atom_id res chain seq x y z
N MET A 1 20.50 2.88 10.10
CA MET A 1 19.81 1.60 10.33
C MET A 1 18.34 1.91 10.63
N LEU A 2 17.43 1.75 9.67
CA LEU A 2 16.00 2.01 9.86
C LEU A 2 15.30 0.77 10.44
N ASN A 3 15.71 0.34 11.64
CA ASN A 3 14.95 -0.66 12.40
C ASN A 3 13.86 0.04 13.21
N GLY A 4 12.95 0.72 12.51
CA GLY A 4 11.65 1.05 13.08
C GLY A 4 10.78 -0.20 13.01
N THR A 5 10.07 -0.54 14.09
CA THR A 5 9.05 -1.60 14.08
C THR A 5 8.06 -1.39 12.93
N ALA A 6 7.36 -2.43 12.47
CA ALA A 6 6.36 -2.30 11.41
C ALA A 6 5.33 -1.20 11.73
N GLU A 7 4.99 -1.03 13.00
CA GLU A 7 4.13 0.06 13.48
C GLU A 7 4.68 1.45 13.17
N TYR A 8 5.98 1.68 13.37
CA TYR A 8 6.64 2.95 13.05
C TYR A 8 6.62 3.19 11.54
N GLN A 9 7.01 2.19 10.75
CA GLN A 9 6.96 2.27 9.29
C GLN A 9 5.54 2.53 8.79
N ALA A 10 4.52 1.90 9.39
CA ALA A 10 3.12 2.14 9.07
C ALA A 10 2.67 3.55 9.48
N LYS A 11 3.20 4.13 10.57
CA LYS A 11 2.92 5.52 10.94
C LYS A 11 3.50 6.49 9.90
N MET A 12 4.74 6.26 9.46
CA MET A 12 5.38 7.07 8.42
C MET A 12 4.63 6.97 7.10
N TYR A 13 4.29 5.75 6.68
CA TYR A 13 3.52 5.52 5.45
C TYR A 13 2.17 6.23 5.48
N MET A 14 1.42 6.16 6.59
CA MET A 14 0.15 6.86 6.75
C MET A 14 0.29 8.39 6.75
N TYR A 15 1.40 8.91 7.28
CA TYR A 15 1.71 10.33 7.22
C TYR A 15 1.92 10.78 5.76
N ASP A 16 2.68 10.01 4.98
CA ASP A 16 2.89 10.26 3.55
C ASP A 16 1.57 10.18 2.76
N LEU A 17 0.73 9.18 3.04
CA LEU A 17 -0.61 9.07 2.43
C LEU A 17 -1.46 10.31 2.73
N LYS A 18 -1.46 10.79 3.97
CA LYS A 18 -2.26 11.95 4.38
C LYS A 18 -1.76 13.23 3.70
N ASN A 19 -0.45 13.43 3.64
CA ASN A 19 0.14 14.59 2.98
C ASN A 19 -0.12 14.57 1.48
N CYS A 20 0.12 13.42 0.83
CA CYS A 20 -0.11 13.26 -0.60
C CYS A 20 -1.60 13.44 -0.96
N ALA A 21 -2.51 12.90 -0.14
CA ALA A 21 -3.95 13.12 -0.30
C ALA A 21 -4.30 14.61 -0.22
N LYS A 22 -3.72 15.35 0.73
CA LYS A 22 -3.92 16.80 0.86
C LYS A 22 -3.37 17.56 -0.36
N GLU A 23 -2.16 17.25 -0.80
CA GLU A 23 -1.50 17.89 -1.95
C GLU A 23 -2.25 17.62 -3.26
N ASN A 24 -2.88 16.46 -3.39
CA ASN A 24 -3.64 16.06 -4.57
C ASN A 24 -5.15 16.35 -4.45
N GLY A 25 -5.56 17.11 -3.44
CA GLY A 25 -6.95 17.55 -3.25
C GLY A 25 -7.94 16.40 -3.12
N PHE A 26 -7.62 15.38 -2.30
CA PHE A 26 -8.57 14.31 -1.98
C PHE A 26 -9.78 14.88 -1.28
N LYS A 27 -10.96 14.49 -1.76
CA LYS A 27 -12.24 14.75 -1.09
C LYS A 27 -12.48 13.75 0.04
N PRO A 28 -13.42 14.02 0.96
CA PRO A 28 -13.76 13.07 2.04
C PRO A 28 -14.21 11.68 1.54
N ASP A 29 -14.74 11.60 0.32
CA ASP A 29 -15.16 10.36 -0.34
C ASP A 29 -14.07 9.72 -1.20
N ASP A 30 -12.90 10.35 -1.35
CA ASP A 30 -11.75 9.76 -2.00
C ASP A 30 -11.05 8.79 -1.04
N LYS A 31 -10.89 7.55 -1.49
CA LYS A 31 -10.26 6.48 -0.72
C LYS A 31 -8.97 6.05 -1.39
N TRP A 32 -8.01 5.65 -0.57
CA TRP A 32 -6.84 4.93 -1.03
C TRP A 32 -7.22 3.47 -1.27
N GLU A 33 -6.91 2.94 -2.45
CA GLU A 33 -6.81 1.51 -2.66
C GLU A 33 -5.41 1.06 -2.26
N VAL A 34 -5.32 -0.02 -1.48
CA VAL A 34 -4.05 -0.53 -0.95
C VAL A 34 -3.88 -1.99 -1.31
N GLY A 35 -2.70 -2.35 -1.83
CA GLY A 35 -2.40 -3.71 -2.25
C GLY A 35 -0.93 -4.09 -2.11
N LEU A 36 -0.67 -5.39 -2.13
CA LEU A 36 0.65 -5.96 -2.28
C LEU A 36 0.88 -6.33 -3.73
N VAL A 37 1.98 -5.86 -4.32
CA VAL A 37 2.21 -5.97 -5.77
C VAL A 37 3.66 -6.34 -6.11
N THR A 38 3.83 -6.94 -7.29
CA THR A 38 5.11 -7.18 -7.94
C THR A 38 5.71 -5.88 -8.51
N ASP A 39 6.96 -5.93 -8.98
CA ASP A 39 7.59 -4.80 -9.70
C ASP A 39 6.77 -4.39 -10.94
N ALA A 40 6.29 -5.36 -11.72
CA ALA A 40 5.56 -5.12 -12.97
C ALA A 40 4.20 -4.46 -12.71
N GLU A 41 3.46 -4.96 -11.72
CA GLU A 41 2.16 -4.41 -11.32
C GLU A 41 2.29 -3.01 -10.72
N LYS A 42 3.34 -2.75 -9.92
CA LYS A 42 3.65 -1.40 -9.44
C LYS A 42 3.77 -0.42 -10.60
N ILE A 43 4.58 -0.76 -11.61
CA ILE A 43 4.77 0.09 -12.80
C ILE A 43 3.44 0.31 -13.54
N ALA A 44 2.65 -0.75 -13.71
CA ALA A 44 1.34 -0.63 -14.35
C ALA A 44 0.39 0.31 -13.58
N ILE A 45 0.36 0.23 -12.25
CA ILE A 45 -0.44 1.10 -11.39
C ILE A 45 0.04 2.55 -11.46
N GLU A 46 1.35 2.80 -11.34
CA GLU A 46 1.96 4.13 -11.41
C GLU A 46 1.78 4.81 -12.78
N ASN A 47 1.68 4.03 -13.85
CA ASN A 47 1.37 4.53 -15.18
C ASN A 47 -0.13 4.83 -15.36
N LYS A 48 -1.01 4.20 -14.58
CA LYS A 48 -2.47 4.28 -14.75
C LYS A 48 -3.15 5.24 -13.77
N TYR A 49 -2.65 5.40 -12.56
CA TYR A 49 -3.30 6.15 -11.49
C TYR A 49 -2.40 7.26 -10.94
N ILE A 50 -3.01 8.33 -10.43
CA ILE A 50 -2.29 9.39 -9.69
C ILE A 50 -3.20 9.99 -8.61
N PRO A 51 -2.72 10.21 -7.38
CA PRO A 51 -1.40 9.87 -6.88
C PRO A 51 -1.24 8.38 -6.56
N THR A 52 0.03 7.97 -6.50
CA THR A 52 0.48 6.65 -6.08
C THR A 52 1.62 6.80 -5.08
N ILE A 53 1.61 6.01 -4.01
CA ILE A 53 2.72 5.88 -3.06
C ILE A 53 3.06 4.40 -2.96
N ALA A 54 4.32 4.04 -3.17
CA ALA A 54 4.78 2.67 -3.10
C ALA A 54 6.04 2.57 -2.24
N VAL A 55 6.10 1.57 -1.36
CA VAL A 55 7.28 1.28 -0.54
C VAL A 55 7.64 -0.19 -0.64
N LYS A 56 8.93 -0.48 -0.77
CA LYS A 56 9.49 -1.84 -0.83
C LYS A 56 9.85 -2.32 0.57
N PHE A 57 9.44 -3.52 0.92
CA PHE A 57 9.81 -4.16 2.20
C PHE A 57 10.25 -5.62 1.99
N ALA A 58 10.92 -6.18 3.00
CA ALA A 58 11.13 -7.63 3.06
C ALA A 58 9.79 -8.36 3.27
N PRO A 59 9.61 -9.60 2.77
CA PRO A 59 8.32 -10.30 2.80
C PRO A 59 7.64 -10.37 4.18
N ALA A 60 8.41 -10.64 5.23
CA ALA A 60 7.89 -10.72 6.60
C ALA A 60 7.30 -9.37 7.07
N LEU A 61 8.01 -8.28 6.81
CA LEU A 61 7.57 -6.94 7.16
C LEU A 61 6.43 -6.46 6.25
N LEU A 62 6.40 -6.92 5.00
CA LEU A 62 5.41 -6.53 4.01
C LEU A 62 3.99 -6.97 4.42
N TRP A 63 3.83 -8.20 4.91
CA TRP A 63 2.54 -8.70 5.42
C TRP A 63 2.04 -7.91 6.63
N GLU A 64 2.93 -7.66 7.59
CA GLU A 64 2.61 -6.92 8.80
C GLU A 64 2.22 -5.47 8.47
N MET A 65 3.00 -4.81 7.62
CA MET A 65 2.73 -3.46 7.11
C MET A 65 1.37 -3.37 6.41
N PHE A 66 1.05 -4.34 5.56
CA PHE A 66 -0.23 -4.38 4.85
C PHE A 66 -1.41 -4.46 5.81
N GLY A 67 -1.33 -5.33 6.83
CA GLY A 67 -2.35 -5.43 7.87
C GLY A 67 -2.55 -4.11 8.62
N LEU A 68 -1.45 -3.54 9.13
CA LEU A 68 -1.48 -2.29 9.90
C LEU A 68 -2.01 -1.10 9.10
N VAL A 69 -1.67 -1.00 7.82
CA VAL A 69 -2.14 0.09 6.96
C VAL A 69 -3.62 -0.06 6.64
N LYS A 70 -4.11 -1.26 6.31
CA LYS A 70 -5.55 -1.47 6.07
C LYS A 70 -6.38 -1.18 7.32
N GLU A 71 -5.92 -1.61 8.50
CA GLU A 71 -6.57 -1.29 9.76
C GLU A 71 -6.67 0.24 9.99
N LYS A 72 -5.57 0.97 9.80
CA LYS A 72 -5.55 2.44 9.95
C LYS A 72 -6.40 3.18 8.93
N LEU A 73 -6.66 2.58 7.78
CA LEU A 73 -7.58 3.10 6.75
C LEU A 73 -9.03 2.63 6.95
N ASN A 74 -9.31 1.86 8.02
CA ASN A 74 -10.59 1.21 8.28
C ASN A 74 -11.05 0.34 7.10
N GLN A 75 -10.12 -0.40 6.50
CA GLN A 75 -10.37 -1.31 5.39
C GLN A 75 -10.27 -2.76 5.85
N SER A 76 -11.27 -3.56 5.52
CA SER A 76 -11.20 -5.00 5.73
C SER A 76 -10.29 -5.67 4.71
N LYS A 77 -9.66 -6.77 5.11
CA LYS A 77 -9.03 -7.69 4.16
C LYS A 77 -10.11 -8.47 3.40
N THR A 78 -9.92 -8.68 2.11
CA THR A 78 -10.76 -9.57 1.30
C THR A 78 -10.40 -11.03 1.57
N ASP A 79 -11.26 -11.97 1.20
CA ASP A 79 -10.98 -13.42 1.37
C ASP A 79 -9.69 -13.85 0.68
N ALA A 80 -9.41 -13.28 -0.51
CA ALA A 80 -8.17 -13.51 -1.23
C ALA A 80 -6.96 -13.00 -0.42
N GLU A 81 -7.07 -11.81 0.18
CA GLU A 81 -6.00 -11.24 1.00
C GLU A 81 -5.81 -11.95 2.34
N LEU A 82 -6.86 -12.57 2.89
CA LEU A 82 -6.75 -13.37 4.12
C LEU A 82 -5.95 -14.66 3.92
N SER A 83 -5.93 -15.19 2.69
CA SER A 83 -5.09 -16.33 2.33
C SER A 83 -3.61 -15.97 2.13
N LEU A 84 -3.27 -14.68 2.09
CA LEU A 84 -1.89 -14.23 1.98
C LEU A 84 -1.15 -14.42 3.30
N ASN A 85 0.07 -14.91 3.18
CA ASN A 85 1.06 -15.06 4.23
C ASN A 85 2.47 -14.85 3.66
N SER A 86 3.49 -14.85 4.52
CA SER A 86 4.89 -14.63 4.14
C SER A 86 5.39 -15.56 3.02
N ASP A 87 4.91 -16.81 2.97
CA ASP A 87 5.33 -17.78 1.95
C ASP A 87 4.66 -17.49 0.61
N SER A 88 3.35 -17.23 0.60
CA SER A 88 2.62 -16.81 -0.61
C SER A 88 3.16 -15.50 -1.19
N ILE A 89 3.59 -14.55 -0.34
CA ILE A 89 4.23 -13.29 -0.76
C ILE A 89 5.54 -13.57 -1.50
N ARG A 90 6.34 -14.54 -1.02
CA ARG A 90 7.58 -14.95 -1.68
C ARG A 90 7.31 -15.65 -3.00
N VAL A 91 6.39 -16.61 -3.02
CA VAL A 91 6.02 -17.38 -4.22
C VAL A 91 5.48 -16.49 -5.32
N ASN A 92 4.63 -15.51 -4.95
CA ASN A 92 4.04 -14.56 -5.90
C ASN A 92 4.93 -13.34 -6.17
N GLU A 93 6.18 -13.34 -5.65
CA GLU A 93 7.15 -12.25 -5.79
C GLU A 93 6.61 -10.85 -5.43
N LEU A 94 5.70 -10.76 -4.46
CA LEU A 94 5.15 -9.50 -3.99
C LEU A 94 6.22 -8.75 -3.20
N LYS A 95 6.53 -7.52 -3.63
CA LYS A 95 7.68 -6.74 -3.13
C LYS A 95 7.28 -5.38 -2.59
N TYR A 96 6.15 -4.85 -3.04
CA TYR A 96 5.72 -3.49 -2.72
C TYR A 96 4.38 -3.49 -2.01
N LEU A 97 4.28 -2.61 -1.01
CA LEU A 97 3.01 -2.09 -0.54
C LEU A 97 2.75 -0.83 -1.37
N ILE A 98 1.64 -0.79 -2.10
CA ILE A 98 1.25 0.36 -2.90
C ILE A 98 -0.11 0.88 -2.44
N ALA A 99 -0.24 2.20 -2.41
CA ALA A 99 -1.50 2.90 -2.25
C ALA A 99 -1.75 3.79 -3.48
N PHE A 100 -2.95 3.78 -4.03
CA PHE A 100 -3.33 4.60 -5.18
C PHE A 100 -4.79 5.07 -5.09
N SER A 101 -5.14 6.12 -5.83
CA SER A 101 -6.54 6.55 -5.96
C SER A 101 -7.17 5.98 -7.22
N ALA A 102 -8.09 5.01 -7.09
CA ALA A 102 -8.78 4.41 -8.24
C ALA A 102 -9.65 5.41 -9.02
N LYS A 103 -10.12 6.49 -8.36
CA LYS A 103 -10.93 7.55 -8.98
C LYS A 103 -10.12 8.48 -9.89
N LYS A 104 -8.80 8.55 -9.70
CA LYS A 104 -7.93 9.51 -10.38
C LYS A 104 -6.99 8.77 -11.35
N ILE A 105 -7.46 8.65 -12.59
CA ILE A 105 -6.70 8.04 -13.69
C ILE A 105 -5.70 9.07 -14.24
N ARG A 106 -4.46 8.63 -14.46
CA ARG A 106 -3.41 9.41 -15.10
C ARG A 106 -3.77 9.60 -16.58
N ARG A 107 -3.91 10.85 -17.02
CA ARG A 107 -4.18 11.23 -18.42
C ARG A 107 -2.89 11.55 -19.14
#